data_AF-A0AAU7P4Z8-F1
#
_entry.id   AF-A0AAU7P4Z8-F1
#
_cell.length_a   1.000
_cell.length_b   1.000
_cell.length_c   1.000
_cell.angle_alpha   90.00
_cell.angle_beta   90.00
_cell.angle_gamma   90.00
#
_symmetry.space_group_name_H-M   'P 1'
#
loop_
_entity.id
_entity.type
_entity.pdbx_description
1 polymer ?
#
loop_
_entity_poly.entity_id
_entity_poly.type
_entity_poly.pdbx_seq_one_letter_code
_entity_poly.pdbx_strand_id
1 'polypeptide(L)'
;MSDPSDLLVQAFRKFQTAGYDITAAKNGLHGFWVERSVEATVAHSALERVMVSSKMWAQKHPSLSNPYQDVARLFSAGATLGRWENNVLDVFLPDGQKYGMPLASLMRAASNNSFKPNPLRGSA
;
A
#
# COMPACT_ATOMS: atom_id res chain seq x y z
N MET A 1 1.98 -3.44 17.40
CA MET A 1 2.04 -2.82 16.05
C MET A 1 1.27 -3.71 15.10
N SER A 2 0.43 -3.15 14.22
CA SER A 2 -0.22 -3.93 13.16
C SER A 2 0.85 -4.48 12.21
N ASP A 3 0.67 -5.71 11.71
CA ASP A 3 1.56 -6.30 10.71
C ASP A 3 1.57 -5.36 9.46
N PRO A 4 2.74 -4.96 8.94
CA PRO A 4 2.89 -4.22 7.70
C PRO A 4 2.07 -4.81 6.53
N SER A 5 1.93 -6.13 6.52
CA SER A 5 1.08 -6.85 5.58
C SER A 5 -0.41 -6.55 5.75
N ASP A 6 -0.89 -6.43 6.99
CA ASP A 6 -2.28 -6.08 7.27
C ASP A 6 -2.58 -4.66 6.82
N LEU A 7 -1.65 -3.72 7.01
CA LEU A 7 -1.80 -2.33 6.53
C LEU A 7 -1.87 -2.27 5.01
N LEU A 8 -1.03 -3.05 4.30
CA LEU A 8 -1.08 -3.15 2.84
C LEU A 8 -2.41 -3.73 2.35
N VAL A 9 -2.89 -4.78 3.01
CA VAL A 9 -4.16 -5.44 2.67
C VAL A 9 -5.34 -4.49 2.91
N GLN A 10 -5.34 -3.77 4.03
CA GLN A 10 -6.37 -2.79 4.35
C GLN A 10 -6.37 -1.62 3.36
N ALA A 11 -5.20 -1.07 3.04
CA ALA A 11 -5.07 0.00 2.04
C ALA A 11 -5.59 -0.46 0.67
N PHE A 12 -5.14 -1.64 0.21
CA PHE A 12 -5.54 -2.20 -1.07
C PHE A 12 -7.05 -2.45 -1.12
N ARG A 13 -7.63 -3.01 -0.06
CA ARG A 13 -9.08 -3.21 0.06
C ARG A 13 -9.83 -1.88 -0.06
N LYS A 14 -9.39 -0.83 0.64
CA LYS A 14 -10.03 0.48 0.59
C LYS A 14 -9.99 1.10 -0.82
N PHE A 15 -8.88 0.96 -1.55
CA PHE A 15 -8.83 1.36 -2.96
C PHE A 15 -9.83 0.57 -3.83
N GLN A 16 -9.91 -0.75 -3.65
CA GLN A 16 -10.83 -1.59 -4.40
C GLN A 16 -12.30 -1.27 -4.09
N THR A 17 -12.66 -1.06 -2.81
CA THR A 17 -14.01 -0.66 -2.40
C THR A 17 -14.40 0.71 -2.97
N ALA A 18 -13.42 1.61 -3.15
CA ALA A 18 -13.63 2.90 -3.80
C ALA A 18 -13.69 2.81 -5.33
N GLY A 19 -13.63 1.61 -5.92
CA GLY A 19 -13.78 1.39 -7.37
C GLY A 19 -12.51 1.60 -8.20
N TYR A 20 -11.35 1.74 -7.58
CA TYR A 20 -10.09 1.87 -8.30
C TYR A 20 -9.60 0.52 -8.83
N ASP A 21 -9.10 0.50 -10.06
CA ASP A 21 -8.50 -0.70 -10.65
C ASP A 21 -7.19 -1.10 -9.94
N ILE A 22 -6.69 -2.29 -10.25
CA ILE A 22 -5.49 -2.85 -9.63
C ILE A 22 -4.27 -1.97 -9.89
N THR A 23 -4.14 -1.38 -11.08
CA THR A 23 -2.99 -0.55 -11.45
C THR A 23 -2.97 0.74 -10.62
N ALA A 24 -4.11 1.40 -10.50
CA ALA A 24 -4.31 2.56 -9.65
C ALA A 24 -4.03 2.21 -8.18
N ALA A 25 -4.60 1.12 -7.67
CA ALA A 25 -4.36 0.68 -6.28
C ALA A 25 -2.87 0.40 -6.01
N LYS A 26 -2.16 -0.25 -6.93
CA LYS A 26 -0.70 -0.49 -6.82
C LYS A 26 0.08 0.83 -6.73
N ASN A 27 -0.25 1.81 -7.57
CA ASN A 27 0.36 3.13 -7.50
C ASN A 27 0.04 3.83 -6.16
N GLY A 28 -1.20 3.71 -5.70
CA GLY A 28 -1.68 4.20 -4.41
C GLY A 28 -0.88 3.68 -3.22
N LEU A 29 -0.53 2.39 -3.21
CA LEU A 29 0.30 1.78 -2.16
C LEU A 29 1.70 2.40 -2.08
N HIS A 30 2.23 2.92 -3.19
CA HIS A 30 3.52 3.63 -3.22
C HIS A 30 3.39 5.13 -2.86
N GLY A 31 2.19 5.54 -2.45
CA GLY A 31 1.85 6.90 -2.05
C GLY A 31 1.45 7.84 -3.18
N PHE A 32 1.42 7.38 -4.43
CA PHE A 32 1.00 8.20 -5.54
C PHE A 32 -0.51 8.39 -5.53
N TRP A 33 -0.95 9.55 -6.00
CA TRP A 33 -2.37 9.82 -6.20
C TRP A 33 -2.92 8.87 -7.28
N VAL A 34 -4.06 8.25 -7.00
CA VAL A 34 -4.63 7.17 -7.83
C VAL A 34 -5.41 7.68 -9.05
N GLU A 35 -5.78 8.96 -9.08
CA GLU A 35 -6.33 9.59 -10.29
C GLU A 35 -5.21 10.31 -11.06
N ARG A 36 -5.37 10.47 -12.37
CA ARG A 36 -4.40 11.23 -13.18
C ARG A 36 -4.51 12.72 -12.85
N SER A 37 -3.71 13.19 -11.90
CA SER A 37 -3.49 14.63 -11.64
C SER A 37 -1.99 14.93 -11.59
N VAL A 38 -1.59 15.96 -12.34
CA VAL A 38 -0.20 16.43 -12.50
C VAL A 38 0.34 17.04 -11.20
N GLU A 39 -0.55 17.50 -10.32
CA GLU A 39 -0.20 18.23 -9.10
C GLU A 39 0.35 17.35 -7.97
N ALA A 40 0.12 16.03 -8.01
CA ALA A 40 0.41 15.12 -6.91
C ALA A 40 1.84 14.54 -6.89
N THR A 41 2.69 14.92 -7.86
CA THR A 41 3.97 14.25 -8.13
C THR A 41 5.23 14.99 -7.64
N VAL A 42 5.09 16.10 -6.91
CA VAL A 42 6.24 16.87 -6.40
C VAL A 42 6.44 16.62 -4.90
N ALA A 43 6.84 15.41 -4.53
CA ALA A 43 7.27 15.11 -3.17
C ALA A 43 8.46 14.15 -3.18
N HIS A 44 9.45 14.44 -2.33
CA HIS A 44 10.78 13.82 -2.37
C HIS A 44 10.81 12.44 -1.71
N SER A 45 9.91 12.19 -0.75
CA SER A 45 9.80 10.90 -0.05
C SER A 45 8.45 10.20 -0.24
N ALA A 46 8.41 8.90 0.03
CA ALA A 46 7.18 8.11 -0.01
C ALA A 46 6.15 8.58 1.03
N LEU A 47 6.61 8.94 2.23
CA LEU A 47 5.74 9.44 3.30
C LEU A 47 5.12 10.79 2.93
N GLU A 48 5.89 11.74 2.39
CA GLU A 48 5.35 13.02 1.92
C GLU A 48 4.31 12.84 0.82
N ARG A 49 4.59 11.98 -0.18
CA ARG A 49 3.62 11.66 -1.24
C ARG A 49 2.31 11.12 -0.66
N VAL A 50 2.39 10.20 0.30
CA VAL A 50 1.20 9.68 0.98
C VAL A 50 0.44 10.77 1.72
N MET A 51 1.13 11.67 2.42
CA MET A 51 0.48 12.74 3.18
C MET A 51 -0.26 13.71 2.25
N VAL A 52 0.31 14.04 1.09
CA VAL A 52 -0.36 14.85 0.05
C VAL A 52 -1.59 14.10 -0.48
N SER A 53 -1.40 12.85 -0.94
CA SER A 53 -2.48 12.03 -1.48
C SER A 53 -3.61 11.79 -0.47
N SER A 54 -3.27 11.67 0.82
CA SER A 54 -4.24 11.51 1.90
C SER A 54 -5.12 12.75 2.08
N LYS A 55 -4.54 13.96 2.01
CA LYS A 55 -5.31 15.21 2.04
C LYS A 55 -6.21 15.35 0.82
N MET A 56 -5.70 15.04 -0.36
CA MET A 56 -6.47 15.05 -1.61
C MET A 56 -7.63 14.06 -1.55
N TRP A 57 -7.40 12.85 -1.01
CA TRP A 57 -8.45 11.86 -0.81
C TRP A 57 -9.58 12.40 0.06
N ALA A 58 -9.25 13.00 1.21
CA ALA A 58 -10.26 13.55 2.13
C ALA A 58 -11.12 14.65 1.47
N GLN A 59 -10.55 15.42 0.54
CA GLN A 59 -11.27 16.45 -0.21
C GLN A 59 -12.17 15.87 -1.30
N LYS A 60 -11.65 14.91 -2.08
CA LYS A 60 -12.37 14.32 -3.23
C LYS A 60 -13.39 13.26 -2.83
N HIS A 61 -13.07 12.48 -1.80
CA HIS A 61 -13.81 11.29 -1.37
C HIS A 61 -14.18 11.39 0.12
N PRO A 62 -14.88 12.45 0.57
CA PRO A 62 -15.09 12.72 2.00
C PRO A 62 -15.93 11.64 2.71
N SER A 63 -16.76 10.91 1.98
CA SER A 63 -17.59 9.82 2.52
C SER A 63 -16.91 8.45 2.50
N LEU A 64 -15.73 8.32 1.86
CA LEU A 64 -15.03 7.05 1.73
C LEU A 64 -13.89 6.92 2.72
N SER A 65 -13.67 5.71 3.21
CA SER A 65 -12.51 5.39 4.05
C SER A 65 -11.21 5.67 3.30
N ASN A 66 -10.30 6.43 3.92
CA ASN A 66 -9.06 6.85 3.28
C ASN A 66 -8.00 5.74 3.30
N PRO A 67 -7.60 5.18 2.13
CA PRO A 67 -6.60 4.13 2.04
C PRO A 67 -5.19 4.64 2.42
N TYR A 68 -4.89 5.91 2.14
CA TYR A 68 -3.59 6.49 2.42
C TYR A 68 -3.29 6.64 3.91
N GLN A 69 -4.30 6.55 4.78
CA GLN A 69 -4.05 6.49 6.24
C GLN A 69 -3.32 5.22 6.64
N ASP A 70 -3.61 4.08 6.02
CA ASP A 70 -2.92 2.82 6.30
C ASP A 70 -1.53 2.82 5.68
N VAL A 71 -1.39 3.37 4.47
CA VAL A 71 -0.09 3.55 3.81
C VAL A 71 0.80 4.52 4.62
N ALA A 72 0.23 5.57 5.20
CA ALA A 72 0.97 6.50 6.06
C ALA A 72 1.49 5.77 7.30
N ARG A 73 0.65 4.97 7.97
CA ARG A 73 1.07 4.16 9.12
C ARG A 73 2.17 3.18 8.77
N LEU A 74 2.10 2.55 7.59
CA LEU A 74 3.13 1.65 7.08
C LEU A 74 4.48 2.36 6.96
N PHE A 75 4.53 3.51 6.29
CA PHE A 75 5.78 4.26 6.10
C PHE A 75 6.27 4.94 7.37
N SER A 76 5.38 5.46 8.21
CA SER A 76 5.75 6.02 9.51
C SER A 76 6.28 4.97 10.49
N ALA A 77 5.91 3.69 10.32
CA ALA A 77 6.51 2.59 11.07
C ALA A 77 7.94 2.27 10.60
N GLY A 78 8.39 2.83 9.48
CA GLY A 78 9.71 2.59 8.88
C GLY A 78 9.74 1.51 7.80
N ALA A 79 8.59 0.95 7.42
CA ALA A 79 8.54 0.01 6.30
C ALA A 79 8.72 0.76 4.98
N THR A 80 9.29 0.10 3.98
CA THR A 80 9.42 0.63 2.62
C THR A 80 8.98 -0.41 1.60
N LEU A 81 8.54 0.06 0.43
CA LEU A 81 8.08 -0.79 -0.65
C LEU A 81 9.06 -0.75 -1.83
N GLY A 82 9.45 -1.93 -2.28
CA GLY A 82 10.22 -2.12 -3.50
C GLY A 82 9.35 -2.06 -4.75
N ARG A 83 9.90 -2.52 -5.87
CA ARG A 83 9.16 -2.57 -7.14
C ARG A 83 8.23 -3.79 -7.16
N TRP A 84 7.25 -3.71 -8.04
CA TRP A 84 6.49 -4.89 -8.45
C TRP A 84 7.26 -5.64 -9.51
N GLU A 85 7.73 -6.85 -9.21
CA GLU A 85 8.43 -7.72 -10.14
C GLU A 85 7.66 -9.04 -10.26
N ASN A 86 7.31 -9.46 -11.48
CA ASN A 86 6.53 -10.69 -11.72
C ASN A 86 5.27 -10.80 -10.83
N ASN A 87 4.56 -9.69 -10.61
CA ASN A 87 3.40 -9.57 -9.72
C ASN A 87 3.68 -9.85 -8.23
N VAL A 88 4.93 -9.71 -7.78
CA VAL A 88 5.32 -9.75 -6.38
C VAL A 88 5.79 -8.37 -5.95
N LEU A 89 5.27 -7.88 -4.83
CA LEU A 89 5.72 -6.65 -4.19
C LEU A 89 6.76 -6.99 -3.13
N ASP A 90 7.95 -6.39 -3.24
CA ASP A 90 8.92 -6.43 -2.16
C ASP A 90 8.52 -5.47 -1.03
N VAL A 91 8.49 -5.99 0.20
CA VAL A 91 8.24 -5.21 1.41
C VAL A 91 9.45 -5.33 2.32
N PHE A 92 10.01 -4.18 2.71
CA PHE A 92 11.15 -4.08 3.62
C PHE A 92 10.68 -3.53 4.95
N LEU A 93 11.04 -4.19 6.03
CA LEU A 93 10.66 -3.84 7.39
C LEU A 93 11.75 -3.01 8.08
N PRO A 94 11.38 -2.26 9.15
CA PRO A 94 12.33 -1.40 9.87
C PRO A 94 13.46 -2.17 10.54
N ASP A 95 13.23 -3.44 10.86
CA ASP A 95 14.21 -4.35 11.46
C ASP A 95 15.16 -4.99 10.41
N GLY A 96 15.03 -4.62 9.13
CA GLY A 96 15.83 -5.13 8.03
C GLY A 96 15.26 -6.40 7.38
N GLN A 97 14.15 -6.96 7.88
CA GLN A 97 13.52 -8.10 7.23
C GLN A 97 12.92 -7.70 5.87
N LYS A 98 12.95 -8.64 4.92
CA LYS A 98 12.35 -8.49 3.60
C LYS A 98 11.42 -9.66 3.31
N TYR A 99 10.23 -9.38 2.79
CA TYR A 99 9.35 -10.41 2.26
C TYR A 99 8.69 -9.99 0.95
N GLY A 100 8.31 -10.99 0.16
CA GLY A 100 7.55 -10.78 -1.08
C GLY A 100 6.05 -10.97 -0.83
N MET A 101 5.24 -10.03 -1.29
CA MET A 101 3.78 -10.12 -1.28
C MET A 101 3.26 -10.31 -2.71
N PRO A 102 2.87 -11.54 -3.09
CA PRO A 102 2.24 -11.78 -4.38
C PRO A 102 0.92 -11.02 -4.50
N LEU A 103 0.67 -10.43 -5.66
CA LEU A 103 -0.56 -9.70 -5.97
C LEU A 103 -1.80 -10.57 -5.76
N ALA A 104 -1.74 -11.85 -6.17
CA ALA A 104 -2.84 -12.79 -5.97
C ALA A 104 -3.16 -13.01 -4.47
N SER A 105 -2.15 -13.03 -3.61
CA SER A 105 -2.33 -13.14 -2.16
C SER A 105 -2.92 -11.87 -1.58
N LEU A 106 -2.45 -10.70 -2.02
CA LEU A 106 -2.99 -9.40 -1.63
C LEU A 106 -4.47 -9.26 -2.03
N MET A 107 -4.81 -9.61 -3.28
CA MET A 107 -6.18 -9.60 -3.79
C MET A 107 -7.08 -10.54 -2.98
N ARG A 108 -6.64 -11.78 -2.75
CA ARG A 108 -7.37 -12.77 -1.97
C ARG A 108 -7.64 -12.26 -0.55
N ALA A 109 -6.64 -11.69 0.11
CA ALA A 109 -6.79 -11.20 1.47
C ALA A 109 -7.68 -9.96 1.56
N ALA A 110 -7.60 -9.07 0.58
CA ALA A 110 -8.50 -7.91 0.49
C ALA A 110 -9.96 -8.34 0.29
N SER A 111 -10.21 -9.43 -0.43
CA SER A 111 -11.56 -10.01 -0.58
C SER A 111 -12.05 -10.78 0.66
N ASN A 112 -11.15 -11.46 1.38
CA ASN A 112 -11.51 -12.40 2.46
C ASN A 112 -11.32 -11.89 3.89
N ASN A 113 -10.98 -10.61 4.08
CA ASN A 113 -10.76 -10.00 5.40
C ASN A 113 -9.66 -10.69 6.26
N SER A 114 -8.75 -11.46 5.66
CA SER A 114 -7.65 -12.12 6.37
C SER A 114 -6.43 -12.36 5.47
N PHE A 115 -5.26 -11.90 5.91
CA PHE A 115 -3.96 -12.22 5.31
C PHE A 115 -3.15 -13.08 6.27
N LYS A 116 -2.39 -14.03 5.74
CA LYS A 116 -1.34 -14.74 6.48
C LYS A 116 -0.05 -14.63 5.67
N PRO A 117 0.96 -13.85 6.14
CA PRO A 117 2.24 -13.77 5.46
C PRO A 117 2.89 -15.15 5.40
N ASN A 118 3.50 -15.47 4.26
CA ASN A 118 4.29 -16.68 4.10
C ASN A 118 5.77 -16.26 4.12
N PRO A 119 6.56 -16.66 5.13
CA PRO A 119 7.99 -16.35 5.15
C PRO A 119 8.67 -17.02 3.95
N LEU A 120 9.51 -16.27 3.24
CA LEU A 120 10.38 -16.85 2.23
C LEU A 120 11.35 -17.78 2.96
N ARG A 121 11.32 -19.08 2.63
CA ARG A 121 12.25 -20.08 3.17
C ARG A 121 13.67 -19.57 2.98
N GLY A 122 14.37 -19.32 4.08
CA GLY A 122 15.82 -19.21 4.06
C GLY A 122 16.39 -20.54 3.58
N SER A 123 17.17 -20.50 2.50
CA SER A 123 18.10 -21.57 2.20
C SER A 123 19.12 -21.62 3.33
N ALA A 124 19.24 -22.79 3.95
CA ALA A 124 20.31 -23.16 4.85
C ALA A 124 21.66 -23.19 4.12
#